data_AF-A0A671Q9J6-F1
#
_entry.id   AF-A0A671Q9J6-F1
#
_cell.length_a   1.000
_cell.length_b   1.000
_cell.length_c   1.000
_cell.angle_alpha   90.00
_cell.angle_beta   90.00
_cell.angle_gamma   90.00
#
_symmetry.space_group_name_H-M   'P 1'
#
loop_
_entity.id
_entity.type
_entity.pdbx_description
1 polymer ?
#
loop_
_entity_poly.entity_id
_entity_poly.type
_entity_poly.pdbx_seq_one_letter_code
_entity_poly.pdbx_strand_id
1 'polypeptide(L)'
;LKMAVPTQSSRTGSLWCCHELDFRSGMKIEELNRLIHEFSKQDQREYDDQRALEIHTAKDFIFSMLGMVQKLDQKLPVANEYLLLSGGVREGVVDMDLNELGIYNRGSNYDLAFTLLVPALKLHDWNQPVTLDMRHSALGHSWLSLRLFDDGTIKRWRDCCTLTDHLNGTTNYFFSPTLVANWFQEAVGLVLAELQRKPQRGSPRVEQVERHNTLLTIVLGVGSSRMLYDIVPVVSFKGWPAVAQSWLMENHFWDGKITEEEVISGFYLLPACSASGCRKNEWRLSFARSEVQLKKCISPGLMQAYQVCKAIVIKLLAQPTSISPYYLRCIMLWACDRLPASYLTQEDYVAHFLLGLIDDLQHCLVNKTCPNYFIPQCNMLEHLCDETTMFHARKLALVRSDPAEHLRSIVELAKAANRLTQEMQRRGSSSGLLSPLANPSSADHQQSDDRLAKKLQQLVTENPGKSISVFINPDDVTRPHFRIDDKFF
;
A
#
# COMPACT_ATOMS: atom_id res chain seq x y z
N LEU A 1 41.94 -53.59 -34.21
CA LEU A 1 40.87 -52.85 -34.93
C LEU A 1 40.46 -51.65 -34.08
N LYS A 2 40.69 -50.44 -34.59
CA LYS A 2 40.07 -49.19 -34.14
C LYS A 2 38.68 -49.08 -34.78
N MET A 3 37.64 -48.75 -34.01
CA MET A 3 36.44 -48.03 -34.48
C MET A 3 35.90 -47.28 -33.25
N ALA A 4 36.26 -46.02 -33.02
CA ALA A 4 35.78 -44.80 -33.67
C ALA A 4 34.28 -44.52 -33.40
N VAL A 5 34.07 -43.60 -32.47
CA VAL A 5 32.84 -42.87 -32.13
C VAL A 5 32.25 -42.22 -33.38
N PRO A 6 30.92 -42.25 -33.60
CA PRO A 6 30.26 -41.24 -34.40
C PRO A 6 29.90 -40.05 -33.49
N THR A 7 30.71 -39.00 -33.61
CA THR A 7 30.38 -37.65 -33.23
C THR A 7 29.13 -37.22 -34.01
N GLN A 8 27.99 -37.07 -33.34
CA GLN A 8 26.90 -36.27 -33.89
C GLN A 8 27.29 -34.80 -33.75
N SER A 9 27.87 -34.31 -34.84
CA SER A 9 28.06 -32.91 -35.14
C SER A 9 26.76 -32.14 -34.91
N SER A 10 26.88 -31.10 -34.09
CA SER A 10 26.07 -29.90 -34.12
C SER A 10 25.75 -29.48 -35.57
N ARG A 11 24.55 -29.79 -36.03
CA ARG A 11 23.93 -29.08 -37.15
C ARG A 11 22.89 -28.13 -36.57
N THR A 12 23.35 -26.90 -36.40
CA THR A 12 22.63 -25.66 -36.67
C THR A 12 21.30 -25.87 -37.40
N GLY A 13 20.25 -26.06 -36.62
CA GLY A 13 18.90 -25.69 -36.99
C GLY A 13 18.61 -24.37 -36.31
N SER A 14 18.91 -23.27 -36.99
CA SER A 14 18.23 -21.99 -36.80
C SER A 14 16.72 -22.23 -37.04
N LEU A 15 16.06 -22.87 -36.08
CA LEU A 15 14.61 -22.84 -36.00
C LEU A 15 14.29 -21.39 -35.69
N TRP A 16 13.55 -20.81 -36.62
CA TRP A 16 13.24 -19.40 -36.76
C TRP A 16 13.10 -18.71 -35.41
N CYS A 17 13.78 -17.58 -35.23
CA CYS A 17 13.38 -16.57 -34.26
C CYS A 17 12.00 -16.07 -34.69
N CYS A 18 10.98 -16.91 -34.47
CA CYS A 18 9.60 -16.49 -34.49
C CYS A 18 9.52 -15.62 -33.25
N HIS A 19 9.54 -14.30 -33.46
CA HIS A 19 9.25 -13.35 -32.41
C HIS A 19 8.04 -13.86 -31.65
N GLU A 20 8.19 -14.03 -30.34
CA GLU A 20 7.11 -14.56 -29.53
C GLU A 20 5.95 -13.57 -29.63
N LEU A 21 4.83 -14.00 -30.19
CA LEU A 21 3.63 -13.19 -30.36
C LEU A 21 2.64 -13.57 -29.29
N ASP A 22 2.02 -12.58 -28.66
CA ASP A 22 0.80 -12.82 -27.92
C ASP A 22 -0.32 -13.22 -28.88
N PHE A 23 -0.95 -14.36 -28.65
CA PHE A 23 -1.99 -14.91 -29.51
C PHE A 23 -3.21 -14.00 -29.62
N ARG A 24 -3.61 -13.34 -28.52
CA ARG A 24 -4.87 -12.60 -28.44
C ARG A 24 -4.79 -11.21 -29.06
N SER A 25 -3.67 -10.51 -28.92
CA SER A 25 -3.46 -9.17 -29.48
C SER A 25 -2.61 -9.17 -30.75
N GLY A 26 -1.92 -10.26 -31.08
CA GLY A 26 -0.96 -10.33 -32.19
C GLY A 26 0.29 -9.46 -31.99
N MET A 27 0.56 -9.01 -30.75
CA MET A 27 1.69 -8.14 -30.43
C MET A 27 2.94 -8.95 -30.13
N LYS A 28 4.10 -8.41 -30.50
CA LYS A 28 5.39 -8.97 -30.10
C LYS A 28 5.59 -8.82 -28.59
N ILE A 29 5.89 -9.92 -27.91
CA ILE A 29 6.20 -9.93 -26.48
C ILE A 29 7.37 -8.99 -26.16
N GLU A 30 8.36 -8.89 -27.05
CA GLU A 30 9.49 -7.99 -26.87
C GLU A 30 9.08 -6.51 -26.91
N GLU A 31 8.07 -6.15 -27.72
CA GLU A 31 7.53 -4.79 -27.72
C GLU A 31 6.81 -4.46 -26.41
N LEU A 32 6.04 -5.41 -25.87
CA LEU A 32 5.37 -5.24 -24.58
C LEU A 32 6.39 -5.09 -23.45
N ASN A 33 7.41 -5.95 -23.40
CA ASN A 33 8.50 -5.86 -22.42
C ASN A 33 9.20 -4.49 -22.49
N ARG A 34 9.48 -3.97 -23.69
CA ARG A 34 10.07 -2.63 -23.88
C ARG A 34 9.18 -1.52 -23.29
N LEU A 35 7.87 -1.58 -23.54
CA LEU A 35 6.93 -0.58 -23.01
C LEU A 35 6.79 -0.68 -21.48
N ILE A 36 6.78 -1.89 -20.93
CA ILE A 36 6.77 -2.13 -19.49
C ILE A 36 8.03 -1.58 -18.83
N HIS A 37 9.19 -1.80 -19.44
CA HIS A 37 10.45 -1.25 -18.96
C HIS A 37 10.46 0.29 -19.00
N GLU A 38 9.97 0.88 -20.09
CA GLU A 38 9.83 2.34 -20.18
C GLU A 38 8.88 2.88 -19.11
N PHE A 39 7.71 2.26 -18.90
CA PHE A 39 6.81 2.63 -17.81
C PHE A 39 7.52 2.56 -16.47
N SER A 40 8.24 1.48 -16.22
CA SER A 40 8.94 1.25 -14.95
C SER A 40 10.03 2.29 -14.72
N LYS A 41 10.73 2.74 -15.76
CA LYS A 41 11.70 3.84 -15.64
C LYS A 41 11.04 5.17 -15.26
N GLN A 42 9.84 5.44 -15.76
CA GLN A 42 9.09 6.65 -15.42
C GLN A 42 8.43 6.56 -14.03
N ASP A 43 7.99 5.36 -13.65
CA ASP A 43 7.35 5.11 -12.37
C ASP A 43 8.36 4.97 -11.23
N GLN A 44 9.55 4.40 -11.52
CA GLN A 44 10.67 4.28 -10.60
C GLN A 44 11.02 5.66 -10.06
N ARG A 45 10.87 5.76 -8.74
CA ARG A 45 11.20 6.95 -7.98
C ARG A 45 12.69 6.88 -7.72
N GLU A 46 13.49 7.72 -8.36
CA GLU A 46 14.88 7.90 -7.92
C GLU A 46 14.86 8.45 -6.49
N TYR A 47 15.35 7.66 -5.54
CA TYR A 47 15.55 8.09 -4.16
C TYR A 47 17.00 8.53 -4.02
N ASP A 48 17.25 9.78 -4.38
CA ASP A 48 18.50 10.41 -4.01
C ASP A 48 18.54 10.68 -2.49
N ASP A 49 19.74 10.96 -2.00
CA ASP A 49 20.02 11.26 -0.59
C ASP A 49 19.15 12.40 -0.05
N GLN A 50 18.84 13.38 -0.89
CA GLN A 50 17.99 14.52 -0.55
C GLN A 50 16.53 14.09 -0.35
N ARG A 51 15.95 13.31 -1.28
CA ARG A 51 14.58 12.80 -1.17
C ARG A 51 14.44 11.85 0.02
N ALA A 52 15.45 11.03 0.30
CA ALA A 52 15.47 10.19 1.50
C ALA A 52 15.39 11.04 2.80
N LEU A 53 16.15 12.14 2.87
CA LEU A 53 16.08 13.08 3.99
C LEU A 53 14.72 13.77 4.10
N GLU A 54 14.12 14.17 2.98
CA GLU A 54 12.79 14.78 2.95
C GLU A 54 11.72 13.79 3.47
N ILE A 55 11.78 12.51 3.07
CA ILE A 55 10.84 11.47 3.52
C ILE A 55 10.98 11.24 5.03
N HIS A 56 12.22 11.18 5.52
CA HIS A 56 12.50 11.06 6.95
C HIS A 56 11.89 12.23 7.74
N THR A 57 12.10 13.45 7.26
CA THR A 57 11.60 14.67 7.90
C THR A 57 10.07 14.71 7.92
N ALA A 58 9.41 14.29 6.83
CA ALA A 58 7.94 14.19 6.78
C ALA A 58 7.40 13.14 7.77
N LYS A 59 8.02 11.96 7.79
CA LYS A 59 7.66 10.86 8.72
C LYS A 59 7.79 11.31 10.18
N ASP A 60 8.90 11.93 10.55
CA ASP A 60 9.13 12.40 11.92
C ASP A 60 8.10 13.45 12.35
N PHE A 61 7.72 14.34 11.45
CA PHE A 61 6.67 15.31 11.71
C PHE A 61 5.32 14.62 11.99
N ILE A 62 4.92 13.63 11.18
CA ILE A 62 3.68 12.86 11.41
C ILE A 62 3.75 12.14 12.76
N PHE A 63 4.86 11.48 13.08
CA PHE A 63 5.00 10.72 14.34
C PHE A 63 5.03 11.64 15.56
N SER A 64 5.69 12.79 15.47
CA SER A 64 5.66 13.82 16.51
C SER A 64 4.24 14.36 16.72
N MET A 65 3.52 14.63 15.63
CA MET A 65 2.11 15.02 15.67
C MET A 65 1.25 13.97 16.38
N LEU A 66 1.39 12.68 16.04
CA LEU A 66 0.67 11.60 16.71
C LEU A 66 1.05 11.47 18.20
N GLY A 67 2.31 11.73 18.55
CA GLY A 67 2.75 11.82 19.94
C GLY A 67 2.11 12.98 20.70
N MET A 68 1.79 14.10 20.05
CA MET A 68 1.00 15.18 20.63
C MET A 68 -0.49 14.83 20.72
N VAL A 69 -1.06 14.14 19.74
CA VAL A 69 -2.44 13.62 19.79
C VAL A 69 -2.60 12.69 20.99
N GLN A 70 -1.65 11.78 21.20
CA GLN A 70 -1.63 10.90 22.37
C GLN A 70 -1.64 11.69 23.70
N LYS A 71 -0.96 12.84 23.77
CA LYS A 71 -0.90 13.69 24.97
C LYS A 71 -2.17 14.52 25.20
N LEU A 72 -3.02 14.72 24.20
CA LEU A 72 -4.22 15.54 24.35
C LEU A 72 -5.23 14.92 25.32
N ASP A 73 -5.54 13.64 25.15
CA ASP A 73 -6.58 12.95 25.93
C ASP A 73 -6.21 11.51 26.33
N GLN A 74 -4.99 11.05 26.02
CA GLN A 74 -4.47 9.72 26.37
C GLN A 74 -5.28 8.56 25.80
N LYS A 75 -6.05 8.77 24.72
CA LYS A 75 -6.78 7.68 24.07
C LYS A 75 -5.87 6.74 23.29
N LEU A 76 -4.92 7.27 22.52
CA LEU A 76 -3.95 6.46 21.79
C LEU A 76 -3.01 5.70 22.75
N PRO A 77 -2.54 4.49 22.40
CA PRO A 77 -1.49 3.79 23.13
C PRO A 77 -0.23 4.65 23.31
N VAL A 78 0.37 4.60 24.50
CA VAL A 78 1.63 5.31 24.81
C VAL A 78 2.78 4.78 23.94
N ALA A 79 2.90 3.46 23.85
CA ALA A 79 3.80 2.77 22.94
C ALA A 79 2.98 2.23 21.76
N ASN A 80 3.00 2.95 20.64
CA ASN A 80 2.22 2.60 19.46
C ASN A 80 3.11 2.06 18.33
N GLU A 81 2.65 1.00 17.68
CA GLU A 81 3.31 0.37 16.54
C GLU A 81 2.57 0.75 15.26
N TYR A 82 3.06 1.80 14.61
CA TYR A 82 2.50 2.26 13.34
C TYR A 82 2.97 1.37 12.17
N LEU A 83 2.07 1.12 11.22
CA LEU A 83 2.44 0.50 9.95
C LEU A 83 2.38 1.55 8.84
N LEU A 84 3.56 1.93 8.33
CA LEU A 84 3.70 2.87 7.21
C LEU A 84 3.92 2.09 5.91
N LEU A 85 2.99 2.24 4.97
CA LEU A 85 2.98 1.57 3.68
C LEU A 85 3.22 2.59 2.56
N SER A 86 3.95 2.18 1.52
CA SER A 86 4.11 2.99 0.32
C SER A 86 2.89 2.91 -0.59
N GLY A 87 2.48 4.06 -1.11
CA GLY A 87 1.27 4.25 -1.88
C GLY A 87 0.10 4.75 -1.02
N GLY A 88 -0.84 5.44 -1.67
CA GLY A 88 -2.07 5.89 -1.02
C GLY A 88 -3.15 4.81 -1.03
N VAL A 89 -4.22 5.03 -0.26
CA VAL A 89 -5.39 4.14 -0.20
C VAL A 89 -6.04 4.01 -1.58
N ARG A 90 -6.03 5.09 -2.36
CA ARG A 90 -6.52 5.16 -3.75
C ARG A 90 -5.79 4.23 -4.72
N GLU A 91 -4.57 3.80 -4.36
CA GLU A 91 -3.79 2.84 -5.15
C GLU A 91 -4.05 1.39 -4.72
N GLY A 92 -5.01 1.13 -3.82
CA GLY A 92 -5.33 -0.21 -3.35
C GLY A 92 -4.27 -0.80 -2.43
N VAL A 93 -3.55 0.04 -1.66
CA VAL A 93 -2.57 -0.41 -0.66
C VAL A 93 -3.24 -1.17 0.49
N VAL A 94 -4.47 -0.79 0.81
CA VAL A 94 -5.35 -1.48 1.76
C VAL A 94 -6.76 -1.52 1.19
N ASP A 95 -7.55 -2.51 1.60
CA ASP A 95 -8.95 -2.65 1.17
C ASP A 95 -9.87 -1.70 1.95
N MET A 96 -10.05 -0.49 1.42
CA MET A 96 -10.87 0.57 1.99
C MET A 96 -11.91 1.05 0.98
N ASP A 97 -12.97 1.69 1.48
CA ASP A 97 -14.07 2.19 0.65
C ASP A 97 -13.62 3.46 -0.12
N LEU A 98 -13.53 3.36 -1.45
CA LEU A 98 -12.97 4.43 -2.31
C LEU A 98 -13.98 5.52 -2.72
N ASN A 99 -15.27 5.25 -2.63
CA ASN A 99 -16.34 6.11 -3.18
C ASN A 99 -16.44 7.48 -2.49
N GLU A 100 -15.74 7.67 -1.37
CA GLU A 100 -15.81 8.88 -0.53
C GLU A 100 -14.48 9.64 -0.48
N LEU A 101 -13.53 9.25 -1.34
CA LEU A 101 -12.19 9.83 -1.39
C LEU A 101 -12.11 10.97 -2.40
N GLY A 102 -11.50 12.09 -2.00
CA GLY A 102 -11.19 13.21 -2.91
C GLY A 102 -10.24 12.80 -4.03
N ILE A 103 -10.23 13.54 -5.14
CA ILE A 103 -9.35 13.25 -6.29
C ILE A 103 -7.97 13.87 -6.05
N TYR A 104 -6.95 13.01 -5.98
CA TYR A 104 -5.56 13.41 -5.88
C TYR A 104 -4.77 12.81 -7.04
N ASN A 105 -4.13 13.66 -7.83
CA ASN A 105 -3.29 13.21 -8.94
C ASN A 105 -1.82 13.42 -8.60
N ARG A 106 -1.01 12.40 -8.89
CA ARG A 106 0.45 12.48 -8.81
C ARG A 106 0.96 13.59 -9.75
N GLY A 107 1.98 14.31 -9.32
CA GLY A 107 2.56 15.45 -10.03
C GLY A 107 1.83 16.76 -9.81
N SER A 108 0.49 16.79 -9.77
CA SER A 108 -0.25 18.01 -9.46
C SER A 108 -0.48 18.22 -7.97
N ASN A 109 -0.86 17.17 -7.23
CA ASN A 109 -1.21 17.27 -5.81
C ASN A 109 -0.12 16.74 -4.90
N TYR A 110 0.55 15.66 -5.29
CA TYR A 110 1.60 15.01 -4.51
C TYR A 110 2.64 14.37 -5.41
N ASP A 111 3.84 14.13 -4.87
CA ASP A 111 4.93 13.44 -5.57
C ASP A 111 5.11 12.02 -5.03
N LEU A 112 4.91 11.85 -3.72
CA LEU A 112 4.93 10.57 -3.01
C LEU A 112 3.65 10.40 -2.21
N ALA A 113 3.16 9.18 -2.10
CA ALA A 113 2.00 8.83 -1.28
C ALA A 113 2.34 7.70 -0.33
N PHE A 114 1.76 7.75 0.86
CA PHE A 114 1.90 6.76 1.92
C PHE A 114 0.56 6.51 2.60
N THR A 115 0.36 5.30 3.09
CA THR A 115 -0.77 4.94 3.94
C THR A 115 -0.23 4.57 5.33
N LEU A 116 -0.74 5.22 6.37
CA LEU A 116 -0.30 5.02 7.75
C LEU A 116 -1.46 4.43 8.57
N LEU A 117 -1.28 3.20 9.05
CA LEU A 117 -2.21 2.59 9.99
C LEU A 117 -1.82 2.97 11.42
N VAL A 118 -2.76 3.58 12.14
CA VAL A 118 -2.60 4.10 13.50
C VAL A 118 -3.48 3.31 14.46
N PRO A 119 -2.92 2.39 15.27
CA PRO A 119 -3.72 1.66 16.25
C PRO A 119 -4.34 2.62 17.28
N ALA A 120 -5.66 2.77 17.23
CA ALA A 120 -6.47 3.39 18.27
C ALA A 120 -6.58 2.44 19.47
N LEU A 121 -6.69 1.14 19.21
CA LEU A 121 -6.59 0.07 20.20
C LEU A 121 -5.52 -0.93 19.77
N LYS A 122 -4.64 -1.30 20.71
CA LYS A 122 -3.63 -2.36 20.55
C LYS A 122 -3.98 -3.50 21.50
N LEU A 123 -4.30 -4.66 20.94
CA LEU A 123 -4.79 -5.83 21.68
C LEU A 123 -3.75 -6.97 21.72
N HIS A 124 -2.47 -6.65 21.54
CA HIS A 124 -1.39 -7.65 21.40
C HIS A 124 -1.05 -8.38 22.69
N ASP A 125 -1.07 -7.65 23.81
CA ASP A 125 -0.72 -8.16 25.14
C ASP A 125 -1.99 -8.44 25.97
N TRP A 126 -3.15 -8.48 25.32
CA TRP A 126 -4.42 -8.66 25.99
C TRP A 126 -4.65 -10.15 26.25
N ASN A 127 -4.51 -10.56 27.52
CA ASN A 127 -4.60 -11.97 27.93
C ASN A 127 -6.04 -12.53 27.99
N GLN A 128 -7.05 -11.73 27.63
CA GLN A 128 -8.44 -12.18 27.59
C GLN A 128 -8.92 -12.33 26.14
N PRO A 129 -9.92 -13.19 25.87
CA PRO A 129 -10.47 -13.30 24.53
C PRO A 129 -11.15 -12.00 24.11
N VAL A 130 -10.87 -11.54 22.90
CA VAL A 130 -11.59 -10.43 22.26
C VAL A 130 -12.74 -11.00 21.46
N THR A 131 -13.94 -10.45 21.64
CA THR A 131 -15.13 -10.91 20.92
C THR A 131 -15.31 -10.11 19.63
N LEU A 132 -14.98 -10.75 18.51
CA LEU A 132 -15.35 -10.31 17.17
C LEU A 132 -16.73 -10.87 16.83
N ASP A 133 -17.75 -10.00 16.82
CA ASP A 133 -19.12 -10.41 16.50
C ASP A 133 -19.37 -10.30 14.99
N MET A 134 -19.29 -11.46 14.32
CA MET A 134 -19.51 -11.61 12.89
C MET A 134 -20.96 -11.96 12.53
N ARG A 135 -21.86 -12.18 13.52
CA ARG A 135 -23.24 -12.66 13.26
C ARG A 135 -24.09 -11.70 12.43
N HIS A 136 -23.74 -10.42 12.49
CA HIS A 136 -24.44 -9.34 11.80
C HIS A 136 -23.56 -8.66 10.74
N SER A 137 -22.43 -9.28 10.37
CA SER A 137 -21.45 -8.72 9.43
C SER A 137 -21.29 -9.63 8.22
N ALA A 138 -20.91 -9.06 7.08
CA ALA A 138 -20.50 -9.87 5.94
C ALA A 138 -19.19 -10.64 6.24
N LEU A 139 -18.85 -11.64 5.43
CA LEU A 139 -17.55 -12.30 5.54
C LEU A 139 -16.41 -11.28 5.41
N GLY A 140 -15.35 -11.48 6.18
CA GLY A 140 -14.23 -10.52 6.28
C GLY A 140 -14.56 -9.24 7.04
N HIS A 141 -15.74 -9.14 7.68
CA HIS A 141 -16.12 -8.02 8.52
C HIS A 141 -16.55 -8.47 9.92
N SER A 142 -16.51 -7.57 10.89
CA SER A 142 -16.91 -7.86 12.27
C SER A 142 -17.29 -6.59 13.02
N TRP A 143 -18.13 -6.74 14.04
CA TRP A 143 -18.25 -5.75 15.10
C TRP A 143 -17.26 -6.08 16.21
N LEU A 144 -16.75 -5.06 16.91
CA LEU A 144 -15.84 -5.24 18.04
C LEU A 144 -16.57 -4.91 19.35
N SER A 145 -16.87 -5.94 20.14
CA SER A 145 -17.50 -5.77 21.45
C SER A 145 -16.48 -5.42 22.51
N LEU A 146 -16.74 -4.34 23.27
CA LEU A 146 -15.93 -3.94 24.41
C LEU A 146 -16.40 -4.54 25.74
N ARG A 147 -17.36 -5.48 25.72
CA ARG A 147 -17.97 -6.04 26.94
C ARG A 147 -16.96 -6.67 27.90
N LEU A 148 -15.90 -7.28 27.38
CA LEU A 148 -14.87 -7.96 28.17
C LEU A 148 -13.67 -7.04 28.49
N PHE A 149 -13.76 -5.76 28.15
CA PHE A 149 -12.70 -4.80 28.46
C PHE A 149 -12.86 -4.25 29.87
N ASP A 150 -11.77 -3.76 30.43
CA ASP A 150 -11.79 -3.11 31.74
C ASP A 150 -12.59 -1.79 31.71
N ASP A 151 -13.15 -1.42 32.87
CA ASP A 151 -13.94 -0.20 33.03
C ASP A 151 -13.18 1.07 32.60
N GLY A 152 -11.85 1.08 32.71
CA GLY A 152 -11.01 2.19 32.28
C GLY A 152 -11.03 2.35 30.76
N THR A 153 -10.85 1.25 30.03
CA THR A 153 -10.95 1.24 28.56
C THR A 153 -12.35 1.60 28.09
N ILE A 154 -13.40 1.05 28.71
CA ILE A 154 -14.80 1.39 28.36
C ILE A 154 -15.09 2.86 28.62
N LYS A 155 -14.69 3.42 29.77
CA LYS A 155 -14.86 4.86 30.06
C LYS A 155 -14.12 5.74 29.07
N ARG A 156 -12.88 5.38 28.73
CA ARG A 156 -12.04 6.10 27.77
C ARG A 156 -12.67 6.17 26.38
N TRP A 157 -13.26 5.07 25.92
CA TRP A 157 -13.80 4.96 24.56
C TRP A 157 -15.33 5.09 24.48
N ARG A 158 -15.99 5.45 25.58
CA ARG A 158 -17.45 5.54 25.68
C ARG A 158 -18.07 6.36 24.54
N ASP A 159 -17.53 7.54 24.27
CA ASP A 159 -18.05 8.46 23.23
C ASP A 159 -17.76 7.96 21.81
N CYS A 160 -16.93 6.93 21.68
CA CYS A 160 -16.61 6.25 20.43
C CYS A 160 -17.28 4.88 20.31
N CYS A 161 -18.29 4.59 21.16
CA CYS A 161 -19.04 3.35 21.12
C CYS A 161 -20.49 3.59 20.69
N THR A 162 -21.08 2.61 20.01
CA THR A 162 -22.53 2.48 19.92
C THR A 162 -23.05 1.54 21.00
N LEU A 163 -24.31 1.75 21.38
CA LEU A 163 -25.00 0.94 22.38
C LEU A 163 -25.96 0.00 21.67
N THR A 164 -26.03 -1.24 22.15
CA THR A 164 -27.10 -2.16 21.77
C THR A 164 -27.60 -2.85 23.03
N ASP A 165 -28.88 -2.65 23.32
CA ASP A 165 -29.54 -3.28 24.45
C ASP A 165 -29.98 -4.70 24.06
N HIS A 166 -29.56 -5.68 24.85
CA HIS A 166 -30.05 -7.05 24.70
C HIS A 166 -31.35 -7.25 25.47
N LEU A 167 -32.17 -8.20 25.00
CA LEU A 167 -33.44 -8.61 25.63
C LEU A 167 -33.29 -9.05 27.10
N ASN A 168 -32.07 -9.40 27.53
CA ASN A 168 -31.74 -9.77 28.90
C ASN A 168 -31.36 -8.57 29.81
N GLY A 169 -31.50 -7.32 29.32
CA GLY A 169 -31.21 -6.10 30.07
C GLY A 169 -29.73 -5.72 30.16
N THR A 170 -28.83 -6.41 29.45
CA THR A 170 -27.41 -6.03 29.38
C THR A 170 -27.13 -5.13 28.19
N THR A 171 -26.54 -3.95 28.45
CA THR A 171 -26.09 -3.01 27.42
C THR A 171 -24.67 -3.37 26.97
N ASN A 172 -24.49 -3.63 25.67
CA ASN A 172 -23.17 -3.86 25.09
C ASN A 172 -22.65 -2.60 24.39
N TYR A 173 -21.36 -2.32 24.62
CA TYR A 173 -20.63 -1.25 23.95
C TYR A 173 -19.89 -1.84 22.75
N PHE A 174 -20.21 -1.35 21.55
CA PHE A 174 -19.51 -1.73 20.32
C PHE A 174 -18.61 -0.59 19.86
N PHE A 175 -17.33 -0.90 19.63
CA PHE A 175 -16.35 0.08 19.21
C PHE A 175 -16.63 0.55 17.79
N SER A 176 -16.95 1.84 17.61
CA SER A 176 -17.46 2.37 16.36
C SER A 176 -16.35 2.92 15.47
N PRO A 177 -16.12 2.39 14.25
CA PRO A 177 -15.07 2.89 13.37
C PRO A 177 -15.28 4.35 12.96
N THR A 178 -16.53 4.75 12.71
CA THR A 178 -16.85 6.14 12.35
C THR A 178 -16.65 7.12 13.50
N LEU A 179 -17.03 6.76 14.73
CA LEU A 179 -16.86 7.65 15.87
C LEU A 179 -15.37 7.75 16.28
N VAL A 180 -14.63 6.65 16.18
CA VAL A 180 -13.17 6.63 16.37
C VAL A 180 -12.49 7.52 15.33
N ALA A 181 -12.86 7.39 14.06
CA ALA A 181 -12.30 8.22 13.00
C ALA A 181 -12.62 9.70 13.19
N ASN A 182 -13.86 10.06 13.53
CA ASN A 182 -14.24 11.45 13.79
C ASN A 182 -13.42 12.05 14.94
N TRP A 183 -13.36 11.35 16.07
CA TRP A 183 -12.53 11.76 17.20
C TRP A 183 -11.06 11.95 16.79
N PHE A 184 -10.50 10.99 16.06
CA PHE A 184 -9.09 11.03 15.66
C PHE A 184 -8.80 12.23 14.75
N GLN A 185 -9.68 12.49 13.77
CA GLN A 185 -9.56 13.64 12.86
C GLN A 185 -9.69 14.99 13.58
N GLU A 186 -10.58 15.08 14.58
CA GLU A 186 -10.72 16.25 15.44
C GLU A 186 -9.45 16.49 16.26
N ALA A 187 -8.93 15.44 16.92
CA ALA A 187 -7.72 15.52 17.73
C ALA A 187 -6.49 15.91 16.90
N VAL A 188 -6.30 15.30 15.72
CA VAL A 188 -5.23 15.70 14.78
C VAL A 188 -5.41 17.15 14.34
N GLY A 189 -6.65 17.58 14.03
CA GLY A 189 -6.94 18.97 13.67
C GLY A 189 -6.53 19.98 14.74
N LEU A 190 -6.80 19.68 16.01
CA LEU A 190 -6.39 20.52 17.14
C LEU A 190 -4.86 20.60 17.28
N VAL A 191 -4.16 19.47 17.16
CA VAL A 191 -2.69 19.44 17.21
C VAL A 191 -2.08 20.23 16.06
N LEU A 192 -2.57 20.05 14.84
CA LEU A 192 -2.06 20.76 13.67
C LEU A 192 -2.29 22.28 13.79
N ALA A 193 -3.42 22.71 14.34
CA ALA A 193 -3.68 24.12 14.60
C ALA A 193 -2.68 24.73 15.61
N GLU A 194 -2.32 24.02 16.68
CA GLU A 194 -1.30 24.51 17.63
C GLU A 194 0.10 24.51 17.01
N LEU A 195 0.45 23.50 16.20
CA LEU A 195 1.72 23.44 15.48
C LEU A 195 1.87 24.62 14.50
N GLN A 196 0.79 25.00 13.83
CA GLN A 196 0.77 26.14 12.90
C GLN A 196 0.91 27.49 13.63
N ARG A 197 0.51 27.58 14.90
CA ARG A 197 0.64 28.81 15.69
C ARG A 197 2.09 29.14 16.06
N LYS A 198 2.95 28.12 16.17
CA LYS A 198 4.38 28.23 16.47
C LYS A 198 5.22 27.44 15.47
N PRO A 199 5.29 27.88 14.21
CA PRO A 199 6.02 27.15 13.18
C PRO A 199 7.50 27.11 13.52
N GLN A 200 8.07 25.91 13.58
CA GLN A 200 9.50 25.72 13.79
C GLN A 200 10.22 25.82 12.44
N ARG A 201 11.36 26.50 12.42
CA ARG A 201 12.14 26.62 11.18
C ARG A 201 12.62 25.23 10.74
N GLY A 202 12.29 24.85 9.51
CA GLY A 202 12.63 23.54 8.96
C GLY A 202 11.58 22.44 9.21
N SER A 203 10.47 22.74 9.90
CA SER A 203 9.35 21.79 9.97
C SER A 203 8.64 21.69 8.62
N PRO A 204 8.14 20.49 8.24
CA PRO A 204 7.25 20.31 7.10
C PRO A 204 6.11 21.33 7.07
N ARG A 205 5.78 21.84 5.88
CA ARG A 205 4.60 22.67 5.66
C ARG A 205 3.39 21.77 5.47
N VAL A 206 2.37 21.94 6.30
CA VAL A 206 1.07 21.30 6.09
C VAL A 206 0.36 22.06 4.96
N GLU A 207 0.36 21.50 3.75
CA GLU A 207 -0.24 22.15 2.57
C GLU A 207 -1.75 21.92 2.51
N GLN A 208 -2.19 20.71 2.84
CA GLN A 208 -3.60 20.33 2.83
C GLN A 208 -3.89 19.33 3.94
N VAL A 209 -5.08 19.46 4.52
CA VAL A 209 -5.66 18.47 5.44
C VAL A 209 -7.10 18.27 4.99
N GLU A 210 -7.43 17.06 4.54
CA GLU A 210 -8.76 16.70 4.09
C GLU A 210 -9.31 15.55 4.93
N ARG A 211 -10.51 15.78 5.50
CA ARG A 211 -11.23 14.78 6.28
C ARG A 211 -12.15 14.02 5.34
N HIS A 212 -11.92 12.72 5.22
CA HIS A 212 -12.87 11.80 4.63
C HIS A 212 -13.64 11.12 5.76
N ASN A 213 -14.60 10.26 5.45
CA ASN A 213 -15.47 9.67 6.46
C ASN A 213 -14.69 8.89 7.55
N THR A 214 -13.80 7.98 7.15
CA THR A 214 -12.98 7.19 8.09
C THR A 214 -11.46 7.32 7.90
N LEU A 215 -11.04 8.22 7.01
CA LEU A 215 -9.66 8.46 6.60
C LEU A 215 -9.32 9.95 6.75
N LEU A 216 -8.09 10.26 7.17
CA LEU A 216 -7.54 11.61 7.12
C LEU A 216 -6.44 11.67 6.06
N THR A 217 -6.54 12.56 5.07
CA THR A 217 -5.47 12.79 4.11
C THR A 217 -4.73 14.08 4.46
N ILE A 218 -3.40 14.00 4.61
CA ILE A 218 -2.53 15.16 4.84
C ILE A 218 -1.51 15.26 3.71
N VAL A 219 -1.37 16.43 3.10
CA VAL A 219 -0.29 16.72 2.14
C VAL A 219 0.76 17.59 2.83
N LEU A 220 1.98 17.08 2.93
CA LEU A 220 3.13 17.76 3.52
C LEU A 220 4.10 18.21 2.42
N GLY A 221 4.45 19.49 2.42
CA GLY A 221 5.57 20.03 1.66
C GLY A 221 6.85 19.96 2.48
N VAL A 222 7.85 19.22 2.01
CA VAL A 222 9.17 19.10 2.64
C VAL A 222 10.25 19.33 1.59
N GLY A 223 10.97 20.45 1.72
CA GLY A 223 11.93 20.87 0.71
C GLY A 223 11.26 21.04 -0.65
N SER A 224 11.63 20.20 -1.61
CA SER A 224 11.08 20.20 -2.97
C SER A 224 10.00 19.13 -3.21
N SER A 225 9.74 18.27 -2.22
CA SER A 225 8.80 17.15 -2.35
C SER A 225 7.48 17.42 -1.63
N ARG A 226 6.38 16.96 -2.23
CA ARG A 226 5.05 16.92 -1.61
C ARG A 226 4.67 15.48 -1.32
N MET A 227 4.34 15.20 -0.07
CA MET A 227 4.08 13.86 0.42
C MET A 227 2.66 13.77 0.94
N LEU A 228 1.86 12.92 0.31
CA LEU A 228 0.51 12.58 0.73
C LEU A 228 0.57 11.45 1.76
N TYR A 229 -0.07 11.66 2.90
CA TYR A 229 -0.28 10.66 3.93
C TYR A 229 -1.78 10.41 4.10
N ASP A 230 -2.21 9.21 3.74
CA ASP A 230 -3.51 8.67 4.10
C ASP A 230 -3.39 8.01 5.48
N ILE A 231 -3.93 8.65 6.53
CA ILE A 231 -3.81 8.20 7.92
C ILE A 231 -5.13 7.57 8.37
N VAL A 232 -5.08 6.29 8.74
CA VAL A 232 -6.25 5.47 9.06
C VAL A 232 -6.16 4.98 10.51
N PRO A 233 -7.12 5.34 11.38
CA PRO A 233 -7.19 4.75 12.72
C PRO A 233 -7.71 3.30 12.62
N VAL A 234 -7.00 2.38 13.27
CA VAL A 234 -7.27 0.93 13.20
C VAL A 234 -7.33 0.29 14.59
N VAL A 235 -7.79 -0.95 14.65
CA VAL A 235 -7.54 -1.83 15.81
C VAL A 235 -6.50 -2.86 15.43
N SER A 236 -5.49 -3.06 16.27
CA SER A 236 -4.37 -3.95 15.99
C SER A 236 -4.43 -5.19 16.88
N PHE A 237 -4.30 -6.36 16.27
CA PHE A 237 -4.34 -7.66 16.93
C PHE A 237 -3.01 -8.40 16.74
N LYS A 238 -2.71 -9.28 17.70
CA LYS A 238 -1.67 -10.31 17.56
C LYS A 238 -2.35 -11.65 17.27
N GLY A 239 -1.68 -12.49 16.49
CA GLY A 239 -2.19 -13.80 16.10
C GLY A 239 -3.13 -13.73 14.90
N TRP A 240 -3.80 -14.84 14.62
CA TRP A 240 -4.60 -15.04 13.40
C TRP A 240 -6.09 -15.19 13.72
N PRO A 241 -6.99 -14.54 12.96
CA PRO A 241 -8.42 -14.66 13.20
C PRO A 241 -8.93 -16.02 12.73
N ALA A 242 -9.84 -16.63 13.49
CA ALA A 242 -10.36 -17.98 13.21
C ALA A 242 -10.96 -18.13 11.79
N VAL A 243 -11.57 -17.06 11.26
CA VAL A 243 -12.13 -17.04 9.90
C VAL A 243 -11.08 -17.26 8.81
N ALA A 244 -9.81 -16.93 9.08
CA ALA A 244 -8.69 -17.09 8.15
C ALA A 244 -7.86 -18.35 8.46
N GLN A 245 -8.27 -19.19 9.41
CA GLN A 245 -7.50 -20.37 9.81
C GLN A 245 -7.39 -21.41 8.69
N SER A 246 -8.39 -21.51 7.82
CA SER A 246 -8.37 -22.43 6.67
C SER A 246 -7.26 -22.10 5.68
N TRP A 247 -6.84 -20.84 5.59
CA TRP A 247 -5.73 -20.41 4.74
C TRP A 247 -4.42 -21.12 5.13
N LEU A 248 -4.22 -21.43 6.42
CA LEU A 248 -3.02 -22.13 6.90
C LEU A 248 -2.98 -23.62 6.55
N MET A 249 -4.06 -24.16 5.98
CA MET A 249 -4.12 -25.57 5.58
C MET A 249 -3.56 -25.81 4.17
N GLU A 250 -3.23 -24.74 3.44
CA GLU A 250 -2.71 -24.77 2.07
C GLU A 250 -1.26 -24.27 2.02
N ASN A 251 -0.58 -24.47 0.88
CA ASN A 251 0.82 -24.07 0.70
C ASN A 251 0.93 -22.68 0.07
N HIS A 252 1.15 -21.67 0.91
CA HIS A 252 1.27 -20.25 0.51
C HIS A 252 2.69 -19.68 0.62
N PHE A 253 3.68 -20.53 0.88
CA PHE A 253 5.06 -20.14 1.13
C PHE A 253 5.93 -20.44 -0.09
N TRP A 254 5.67 -19.72 -1.19
CA TRP A 254 6.20 -20.00 -2.52
C TRP A 254 7.73 -19.93 -2.65
N ASP A 255 8.42 -19.15 -1.82
CA ASP A 255 9.88 -19.04 -1.87
C ASP A 255 10.61 -19.98 -0.89
N GLY A 256 9.85 -20.62 0.02
CA GLY A 256 10.37 -21.50 1.08
C GLY A 256 11.29 -20.82 2.11
N LYS A 257 11.38 -19.49 2.11
CA LYS A 257 12.26 -18.73 3.03
C LYS A 257 11.48 -18.05 4.13
N ILE A 258 10.28 -17.57 3.83
CA ILE A 258 9.42 -16.90 4.80
C ILE A 258 8.69 -17.93 5.65
N THR A 259 8.70 -17.76 6.97
CA THR A 259 8.04 -18.71 7.87
C THR A 259 6.57 -18.35 8.07
N GLU A 260 5.77 -19.33 8.49
CA GLU A 260 4.37 -19.12 8.83
C GLU A 260 4.23 -18.05 9.92
N GLU A 261 5.05 -18.12 10.96
CA GLU A 261 5.03 -17.21 12.11
C GLU A 261 5.28 -15.75 11.72
N GLU A 262 6.15 -15.51 10.73
CA GLU A 262 6.39 -14.17 10.20
C GLU A 262 5.13 -13.60 9.54
N VAL A 263 4.45 -14.43 8.74
CA VAL A 263 3.24 -14.04 7.98
C VAL A 263 2.03 -13.87 8.90
N ILE A 264 1.81 -14.76 9.87
CA ILE A 264 0.60 -14.75 10.72
C ILE A 264 0.74 -13.97 12.03
N SER A 265 1.75 -13.10 12.13
CA SER A 265 2.07 -12.36 13.36
C SER A 265 0.93 -11.49 13.91
N GLY A 266 0.03 -11.01 13.05
CA GLY A 266 -1.12 -10.21 13.46
C GLY A 266 -1.97 -9.71 12.31
N PHE A 267 -3.14 -9.17 12.64
CA PHE A 267 -4.07 -8.55 11.70
C PHE A 267 -4.61 -7.23 12.25
N TYR A 268 -5.30 -6.49 11.40
CA TYR A 268 -5.94 -5.23 11.74
C TYR A 268 -7.44 -5.28 11.47
N LEU A 269 -8.17 -4.40 12.15
CA LEU A 269 -9.50 -3.98 11.76
C LEU A 269 -9.42 -2.58 11.16
N LEU A 270 -9.79 -2.47 9.89
CA LEU A 270 -9.91 -1.21 9.15
C LEU A 270 -11.31 -0.63 9.30
N PRO A 271 -11.46 0.71 9.31
CA PRO A 271 -12.75 1.37 9.40
C PRO A 271 -13.43 1.43 8.02
N ALA A 272 -13.74 0.26 7.48
CA ALA A 272 -14.43 0.03 6.21
C ALA A 272 -15.62 -0.91 6.43
N CYS A 273 -16.69 -0.70 5.67
CA CYS A 273 -17.98 -1.36 5.87
C CYS A 273 -18.36 -2.20 4.66
N SER A 274 -19.11 -3.28 4.87
CA SER A 274 -19.68 -4.05 3.76
C SER A 274 -20.85 -3.29 3.13
N ALA A 275 -21.18 -3.59 1.87
CA ALA A 275 -22.24 -2.88 1.14
C ALA A 275 -23.62 -2.98 1.82
N SER A 276 -23.89 -4.08 2.53
CA SER A 276 -25.15 -4.32 3.26
C SER A 276 -25.03 -4.13 4.78
N GLY A 277 -23.86 -3.74 5.28
CA GLY A 277 -23.57 -3.73 6.71
C GLY A 277 -23.86 -2.41 7.41
N CYS A 278 -23.59 -2.40 8.72
CA CYS A 278 -23.78 -1.21 9.55
C CYS A 278 -22.47 -0.44 9.70
N ARG A 279 -22.31 0.63 8.92
CA ARG A 279 -21.09 1.46 8.91
C ARG A 279 -20.67 1.97 10.29
N LYS A 280 -21.63 2.18 11.20
CA LYS A 280 -21.34 2.64 12.56
C LYS A 280 -20.65 1.60 13.43
N ASN A 281 -20.71 0.31 13.10
CA ASN A 281 -20.23 -0.77 13.97
C ASN A 281 -19.27 -1.72 13.27
N GLU A 282 -19.31 -1.79 11.95
CA GLU A 282 -18.63 -2.80 11.18
C GLU A 282 -17.21 -2.36 10.81
N TRP A 283 -16.26 -3.20 11.17
CA TRP A 283 -14.87 -3.12 10.76
C TRP A 283 -14.55 -4.21 9.73
N ARG A 284 -13.62 -3.93 8.82
CA ARG A 284 -13.11 -4.91 7.86
C ARG A 284 -11.79 -5.51 8.36
N LEU A 285 -11.63 -6.82 8.24
CA LEU A 285 -10.36 -7.49 8.54
C LEU A 285 -9.31 -7.11 7.50
N SER A 286 -8.09 -6.86 7.95
CA SER A 286 -6.95 -6.52 7.10
C SER A 286 -5.69 -7.27 7.52
N PHE A 287 -5.03 -7.82 6.52
CA PHE A 287 -3.81 -8.62 6.68
C PHE A 287 -2.60 -7.86 6.14
N ALA A 288 -2.63 -6.52 6.19
CA ALA A 288 -1.57 -5.66 5.66
C ALA A 288 -0.17 -6.02 6.19
N ARG A 289 -0.07 -6.52 7.43
CA ARG A 289 1.17 -7.05 8.00
C ARG A 289 1.69 -8.27 7.22
N SER A 290 0.84 -9.27 7.02
CA SER A 290 1.13 -10.48 6.25
C SER A 290 1.46 -10.17 4.80
N GLU A 291 0.73 -9.23 4.19
CA GLU A 291 0.99 -8.79 2.82
C GLU A 291 2.37 -8.14 2.65
N VAL A 292 2.85 -7.40 3.65
CA VAL A 292 4.21 -6.82 3.63
C VAL A 292 5.26 -7.92 3.68
N GLN A 293 5.03 -8.98 4.45
CA GLN A 293 5.92 -10.13 4.53
C GLN A 293 5.95 -10.87 3.19
N LEU A 294 4.79 -11.25 2.66
CA LEU A 294 4.67 -11.95 1.39
C LEU A 294 5.22 -11.14 0.20
N LYS A 295 5.08 -9.80 0.21
CA LYS A 295 5.64 -8.93 -0.84
C LYS A 295 7.14 -9.14 -1.05
N LYS A 296 7.91 -9.44 0.01
CA LYS A 296 9.36 -9.68 -0.07
C LYS A 296 9.74 -10.87 -0.95
N CYS A 297 8.81 -11.81 -1.09
CA CYS A 297 9.01 -13.07 -1.78
C CYS A 297 8.52 -13.01 -3.25
N ILE A 298 7.89 -11.91 -3.66
CA ILE A 298 7.36 -11.73 -5.02
C ILE A 298 8.52 -11.41 -5.97
N SER A 299 8.56 -12.08 -7.13
CA SER A 299 9.63 -11.82 -8.09
C SER A 299 9.56 -10.39 -8.64
N PRO A 300 10.72 -9.74 -8.89
CA PRO A 300 10.74 -8.39 -9.44
C PRO A 300 9.94 -8.25 -10.73
N GLY A 301 10.00 -9.25 -11.62
CA GLY A 301 9.24 -9.29 -12.86
C GLY A 301 7.73 -9.31 -12.65
N LEU A 302 7.21 -10.14 -11.73
CA LEU A 302 5.78 -10.15 -11.41
C LEU A 302 5.35 -8.84 -10.76
N MET A 303 6.20 -8.28 -9.89
CA MET A 303 5.91 -7.01 -9.24
C MET A 303 5.85 -5.86 -10.24
N GLN A 304 6.73 -5.85 -11.24
CA GLN A 304 6.72 -4.90 -12.34
C GLN A 304 5.43 -5.01 -13.17
N ALA A 305 5.05 -6.24 -13.54
CA ALA A 305 3.81 -6.50 -14.25
C ALA A 305 2.57 -6.04 -13.47
N TYR A 306 2.55 -6.25 -12.14
CA TYR A 306 1.49 -5.77 -11.27
C TYR A 306 1.39 -4.24 -11.27
N GLN A 307 2.48 -3.49 -11.15
CA GLN A 307 2.41 -2.01 -11.13
C GLN A 307 1.84 -1.46 -12.44
N VAL A 308 2.24 -2.06 -13.56
CA VAL A 308 1.68 -1.76 -14.88
C VAL A 308 0.19 -2.08 -14.93
N CYS A 309 -0.21 -3.29 -14.52
CA CYS A 309 -1.61 -3.71 -14.52
C CYS A 309 -2.46 -2.78 -13.63
N LYS A 310 -1.95 -2.42 -12.45
CA LYS A 310 -2.56 -1.46 -11.53
C LYS A 310 -2.76 -0.10 -12.18
N ALA A 311 -1.75 0.44 -12.87
CA ALA A 311 -1.85 1.72 -13.57
C ALA A 311 -2.90 1.68 -14.71
N ILE A 312 -2.96 0.58 -15.46
CA ILE A 312 -3.99 0.35 -16.49
C ILE A 312 -5.39 0.34 -15.86
N VAL A 313 -5.57 -0.44 -14.79
CA VAL A 313 -6.86 -0.57 -14.09
C VAL A 313 -7.31 0.75 -13.47
N ILE A 314 -6.44 1.45 -12.75
CA ILE A 314 -6.74 2.78 -12.17
C ILE A 314 -7.18 3.75 -13.27
N LYS A 315 -6.46 3.80 -14.40
CA LYS A 315 -6.81 4.69 -15.52
C LYS A 315 -8.17 4.34 -16.13
N LEU A 316 -8.43 3.06 -16.39
CA LEU A 316 -9.61 2.63 -17.17
C LEU A 316 -10.90 2.61 -16.36
N LEU A 317 -10.76 2.39 -15.05
CA LEU A 317 -11.86 2.22 -14.13
C LEU A 317 -12.06 3.44 -13.22
N ALA A 318 -11.45 4.60 -13.52
CA ALA A 318 -11.46 5.83 -12.72
C ALA A 318 -12.85 6.50 -12.46
N GLN A 319 -13.97 5.77 -12.60
CA GLN A 319 -15.30 6.24 -12.21
C GLN A 319 -15.67 5.74 -10.79
N PRO A 320 -16.46 6.51 -10.02
CA PRO A 320 -16.71 6.31 -8.57
C PRO A 320 -17.60 5.10 -8.19
N THR A 321 -17.49 3.98 -8.91
CA THR A 321 -18.19 2.70 -8.64
C THR A 321 -17.34 1.48 -9.02
N SER A 322 -16.02 1.65 -9.08
CA SER A 322 -15.12 0.71 -9.72
C SER A 322 -14.47 -0.31 -8.79
N ILE A 323 -14.04 -1.41 -9.42
CA ILE A 323 -13.16 -2.44 -8.88
C ILE A 323 -12.00 -1.78 -8.13
N SER A 324 -11.91 -2.05 -6.83
CA SER A 324 -10.79 -1.59 -6.01
C SER A 324 -9.47 -2.12 -6.59
N PRO A 325 -8.43 -1.28 -6.76
CA PRO A 325 -7.11 -1.76 -7.17
C PRO A 325 -6.51 -2.80 -6.20
N TYR A 326 -7.02 -2.88 -4.96
CA TYR A 326 -6.64 -3.92 -4.01
C TYR A 326 -6.93 -5.34 -4.54
N TYR A 327 -7.95 -5.54 -5.37
CA TYR A 327 -8.29 -6.89 -5.87
C TYR A 327 -7.19 -7.46 -6.77
N LEU A 328 -6.46 -6.61 -7.49
CA LEU A 328 -5.27 -7.03 -8.25
C LEU A 328 -4.18 -7.60 -7.34
N ARG A 329 -4.09 -7.10 -6.10
CA ARG A 329 -3.10 -7.58 -5.12
C ARG A 329 -3.42 -9.00 -4.72
N CYS A 330 -4.69 -9.31 -4.41
CA CYS A 330 -5.12 -10.68 -4.16
C CYS A 330 -4.92 -11.58 -5.37
N ILE A 331 -5.24 -11.13 -6.58
CA ILE A 331 -5.00 -11.90 -7.81
C ILE A 331 -3.51 -12.21 -8.00
N MET A 332 -2.63 -11.25 -7.76
CA MET A 332 -1.18 -11.48 -7.82
C MET A 332 -0.71 -12.51 -6.79
N LEU A 333 -1.21 -12.46 -5.56
CA LEU A 333 -0.86 -13.45 -4.52
C LEU A 333 -1.37 -14.85 -4.91
N TRP A 334 -2.60 -14.97 -5.43
CA TRP A 334 -3.10 -16.23 -5.99
C TRP A 334 -2.27 -16.74 -7.18
N ALA A 335 -1.74 -15.83 -8.01
CA ALA A 335 -0.83 -16.20 -9.09
C ALA A 335 0.49 -16.77 -8.54
N CYS A 336 0.99 -16.27 -7.40
CA CYS A 336 2.17 -16.82 -6.73
C CYS A 336 1.94 -18.25 -6.21
N ASP A 337 0.75 -18.57 -5.71
CA ASP A 337 0.41 -19.95 -5.31
C ASP A 337 0.29 -20.90 -6.50
N ARG A 338 -0.27 -20.41 -7.59
CA ARG A 338 -0.59 -21.23 -8.77
C ARG A 338 0.62 -21.48 -9.68
N LEU A 339 1.54 -20.52 -9.80
CA LEU A 339 2.64 -20.56 -10.76
C LEU A 339 3.94 -21.10 -10.14
N PRO A 340 4.70 -21.97 -10.84
CA PRO A 340 5.97 -22.46 -10.32
C PRO A 340 6.98 -21.33 -10.08
N ALA A 341 7.74 -21.40 -8.97
CA ALA A 341 8.77 -20.42 -8.65
C ALA A 341 9.80 -20.25 -9.80
N SER A 342 10.16 -21.35 -10.48
CA SER A 342 11.08 -21.32 -11.64
C SER A 342 10.54 -20.52 -12.83
N TYR A 343 9.21 -20.44 -12.97
CA TYR A 343 8.56 -19.62 -13.99
C TYR A 343 8.51 -18.14 -13.56
N LEU A 344 8.18 -17.88 -12.29
CA LEU A 344 8.09 -16.53 -11.74
C LEU A 344 9.44 -15.79 -11.73
N THR A 345 10.57 -16.50 -11.68
CA THR A 345 11.91 -15.90 -11.68
C THR A 345 12.44 -15.54 -13.06
N GLN A 346 11.72 -15.83 -14.15
CA GLN A 346 12.17 -15.51 -15.51
C GLN A 346 12.02 -14.01 -15.80
N GLU A 347 13.13 -13.34 -16.09
CA GLU A 347 13.16 -11.89 -16.34
C GLU A 347 12.48 -11.49 -17.65
N ASP A 348 12.47 -12.36 -18.66
CA ASP A 348 11.85 -12.06 -19.97
C ASP A 348 10.31 -12.23 -19.96
N TYR A 349 9.72 -12.71 -18.85
CA TYR A 349 8.31 -13.09 -18.78
C TYR A 349 7.39 -11.99 -18.22
N VAL A 350 7.89 -10.77 -18.01
CA VAL A 350 7.11 -9.66 -17.45
C VAL A 350 5.85 -9.37 -18.28
N ALA A 351 5.96 -9.35 -19.61
CA ALA A 351 4.80 -9.22 -20.49
C ALA A 351 3.79 -10.38 -20.29
N HIS A 352 4.25 -11.62 -20.19
CA HIS A 352 3.36 -12.76 -19.91
C HIS A 352 2.64 -12.63 -18.57
N PHE A 353 3.34 -12.19 -17.53
CA PHE A 353 2.73 -11.92 -16.22
C PHE A 353 1.67 -10.81 -16.32
N LEU A 354 1.95 -9.72 -17.03
CA LEU A 354 0.99 -8.64 -17.22
C LEU A 354 -0.29 -9.14 -17.91
N LEU A 355 -0.12 -9.87 -19.02
CA LEU A 355 -1.25 -10.42 -19.77
C LEU A 355 -2.06 -11.40 -18.91
N GLY A 356 -1.38 -12.27 -18.15
CA GLY A 356 -2.01 -13.21 -17.22
C GLY A 356 -2.81 -12.50 -16.12
N LEU A 357 -2.28 -11.43 -15.52
CA LEU A 357 -3.01 -10.65 -14.51
C LEU A 357 -4.26 -9.98 -15.09
N ILE A 358 -4.20 -9.47 -16.33
CA ILE A 358 -5.37 -8.91 -17.02
C ILE A 358 -6.41 -10.01 -17.28
N ASP A 359 -5.97 -11.19 -17.74
CA ASP A 359 -6.84 -12.33 -18.00
C ASP A 359 -7.49 -12.87 -16.71
N ASP A 360 -6.74 -12.98 -15.60
CA ASP A 360 -7.27 -13.39 -14.29
C ASP A 360 -8.30 -12.38 -13.76
N LEU A 361 -8.03 -11.08 -13.85
CA LEU A 361 -9.00 -10.06 -13.43
C LEU A 361 -10.26 -10.10 -14.31
N GLN A 362 -10.09 -10.26 -15.64
CA GLN A 362 -11.22 -10.42 -16.54
C GLN A 362 -12.04 -11.66 -16.18
N HIS A 363 -11.39 -12.79 -15.91
CA HIS A 363 -12.03 -14.03 -15.48
C HIS A 363 -12.82 -13.84 -14.18
N CYS A 364 -12.24 -13.16 -13.19
CA CYS A 364 -12.91 -12.85 -11.94
C CYS A 364 -14.20 -12.05 -12.17
N LEU A 365 -14.17 -11.08 -13.09
CA LEU A 365 -15.33 -10.23 -13.37
C LEU A 365 -16.43 -10.94 -14.15
N VAL A 366 -16.07 -11.73 -15.17
CA VAL A 366 -17.04 -12.51 -15.96
C VAL A 366 -17.79 -13.50 -15.06
N ASN A 367 -17.08 -14.13 -14.12
CA ASN A 367 -17.67 -15.08 -13.19
C ASN A 367 -18.16 -14.45 -11.88
N LYS A 368 -18.02 -13.11 -11.72
CA LYS A 368 -18.33 -12.38 -10.49
C LYS A 368 -17.75 -13.03 -9.23
N THR A 369 -16.52 -13.54 -9.34
CA THR A 369 -15.87 -14.30 -8.28
C THR A 369 -14.42 -13.86 -8.17
N CYS A 370 -14.08 -13.18 -7.08
CA CYS A 370 -12.70 -12.83 -6.72
C CYS A 370 -12.49 -13.14 -5.24
N PRO A 371 -12.00 -14.34 -4.89
CA PRO A 371 -11.79 -14.72 -3.50
C PRO A 371 -10.70 -13.85 -2.86
N ASN A 372 -10.96 -13.35 -1.66
CA ASN A 372 -9.92 -12.70 -0.86
C ASN A 372 -8.80 -13.70 -0.57
N TYR A 373 -7.55 -13.25 -0.64
CA TYR A 373 -6.40 -14.14 -0.50
C TYR A 373 -6.34 -14.83 0.87
N PHE A 374 -6.55 -14.10 1.97
CA PHE A 374 -6.46 -14.65 3.34
C PHE A 374 -7.78 -15.20 3.88
N ILE A 375 -8.90 -14.87 3.23
CA ILE A 375 -10.24 -15.38 3.55
C ILE A 375 -10.86 -15.89 2.24
N PRO A 376 -10.45 -17.06 1.71
CA PRO A 376 -10.85 -17.53 0.39
C PRO A 376 -12.37 -17.65 0.17
N GLN A 377 -13.12 -17.86 1.26
CA GLN A 377 -14.59 -17.87 1.26
C GLN A 377 -15.24 -16.49 1.09
N CYS A 378 -14.48 -15.39 1.22
CA CYS A 378 -14.96 -14.03 1.03
C CYS A 378 -14.80 -13.61 -0.44
N ASN A 379 -15.90 -13.49 -1.17
CA ASN A 379 -15.90 -13.00 -2.55
C ASN A 379 -15.93 -11.46 -2.57
N MET A 380 -14.83 -10.83 -2.95
CA MET A 380 -14.69 -9.37 -2.96
C MET A 380 -15.58 -8.69 -4.02
N LEU A 381 -16.04 -9.41 -5.04
CA LEU A 381 -16.93 -8.88 -6.10
C LEU A 381 -18.43 -9.06 -5.79
N GLU A 382 -18.78 -9.68 -4.66
CA GLU A 382 -20.18 -10.04 -4.35
C GLU A 382 -21.11 -8.83 -4.35
N HIS A 383 -20.63 -7.68 -3.89
CA HIS A 383 -21.39 -6.43 -3.78
C HIS A 383 -21.68 -5.74 -5.11
N LEU A 384 -21.01 -6.10 -6.21
CA LEU A 384 -21.23 -5.49 -7.52
C LEU A 384 -22.46 -6.10 -8.20
N CYS A 385 -23.20 -5.33 -8.98
CA CYS A 385 -24.23 -5.90 -9.85
C CYS A 385 -23.62 -6.48 -11.14
N ASP A 386 -24.34 -7.38 -11.79
CA ASP A 386 -23.84 -8.11 -12.96
C ASP A 386 -23.59 -7.17 -14.16
N GLU A 387 -24.37 -6.09 -14.27
CA GLU A 387 -24.15 -5.07 -15.30
C GLU A 387 -22.78 -4.38 -15.12
N THR A 388 -22.44 -4.01 -13.88
CA THR A 388 -21.15 -3.37 -13.55
C THR A 388 -19.98 -4.32 -13.78
N THR A 389 -20.07 -5.58 -13.34
CA THR A 389 -18.98 -6.55 -13.56
C THR A 389 -18.78 -6.84 -15.04
N MET A 390 -19.86 -7.00 -15.81
CA MET A 390 -19.78 -7.22 -17.25
C MET A 390 -19.26 -5.99 -18.01
N PHE A 391 -19.64 -4.78 -17.59
CA PHE A 391 -19.11 -3.55 -18.15
C PHE A 391 -17.58 -3.49 -17.97
N HIS A 392 -17.08 -3.77 -16.76
CA HIS A 392 -15.65 -3.79 -16.50
C HIS A 392 -14.92 -4.93 -17.21
N ALA A 393 -15.51 -6.12 -17.28
CA ALA A 393 -14.97 -7.25 -18.03
C ALA A 393 -14.78 -6.92 -19.52
N ARG A 394 -15.76 -6.22 -20.13
CA ARG A 394 -15.66 -5.75 -21.51
C ARG A 394 -14.55 -4.70 -21.70
N LYS A 395 -14.39 -3.78 -20.75
CA LYS A 395 -13.27 -2.84 -20.78
C LYS A 395 -11.93 -3.55 -20.74
N LEU A 396 -11.75 -4.54 -19.87
CA LEU A 396 -10.52 -5.35 -19.83
C LEU A 396 -10.33 -6.19 -21.09
N ALA A 397 -11.41 -6.65 -21.72
CA ALA A 397 -11.33 -7.35 -23.00
C ALA A 397 -10.72 -6.47 -24.10
N LEU A 398 -11.08 -5.18 -24.13
CA LEU A 398 -10.46 -4.18 -25.04
C LEU A 398 -8.98 -4.01 -24.72
N VAL A 399 -8.62 -3.92 -23.43
CA VAL A 399 -7.21 -3.86 -23.02
C VAL A 399 -6.42 -5.04 -23.55
N ARG A 400 -6.96 -6.23 -23.35
CA ARG A 400 -6.29 -7.45 -23.72
C ARG A 400 -6.18 -7.62 -25.24
N SER A 401 -7.03 -6.94 -26.02
CA SER A 401 -6.96 -6.92 -27.49
C SER A 401 -5.87 -5.99 -28.04
N ASP A 402 -5.50 -4.94 -27.32
CA ASP A 402 -4.36 -4.06 -27.66
C ASP A 402 -3.65 -3.55 -26.40
N PRO A 403 -2.87 -4.42 -25.71
CA PRO A 403 -2.18 -4.03 -24.48
C PRO A 403 -1.11 -2.97 -24.73
N ALA A 404 -0.58 -2.87 -25.96
CA ALA A 404 0.45 -1.92 -26.33
C ALA A 404 -0.07 -0.47 -26.36
N GLU A 405 -1.28 -0.23 -26.88
CA GLU A 405 -1.93 1.10 -26.83
C GLU A 405 -2.09 1.59 -25.38
N HIS A 406 -2.62 0.73 -24.52
CA HIS A 406 -2.85 1.08 -23.12
C HIS A 406 -1.54 1.31 -22.36
N LEU A 407 -0.52 0.48 -22.62
CA LEU A 407 0.84 0.66 -22.11
C LEU A 407 1.44 2.01 -22.52
N ARG A 408 1.42 2.35 -23.82
CA ARG A 408 1.92 3.66 -24.29
C ARG A 408 1.19 4.80 -23.59
N SER A 409 -0.12 4.67 -23.40
CA SER A 409 -0.89 5.72 -22.76
C SER A 409 -0.57 5.90 -21.27
N ILE A 410 -0.38 4.81 -20.50
CA ILE A 410 0.06 4.95 -19.09
C ILE A 410 1.50 5.49 -18.99
N VAL A 411 2.37 5.18 -19.95
CA VAL A 411 3.73 5.75 -20.05
C VAL A 411 3.66 7.27 -20.22
N GLU A 412 2.80 7.76 -21.11
CA GLU A 412 2.64 9.20 -21.33
C GLU A 412 2.04 9.91 -20.11
N LEU A 413 1.12 9.25 -19.38
CA LEU A 413 0.61 9.77 -18.10
C LEU A 413 1.73 9.87 -17.04
N ALA A 414 2.57 8.84 -16.91
CA ALA A 414 3.69 8.85 -15.99
C ALA A 414 4.69 9.98 -16.34
N LYS A 415 5.02 10.16 -17.62
CA LYS A 415 5.85 11.29 -18.09
C LYS A 415 5.21 12.65 -17.82
N ALA A 416 3.89 12.78 -18.00
CA ALA A 416 3.17 14.02 -17.69
C ALA A 416 3.22 14.34 -16.18
N ALA A 417 3.00 13.35 -15.32
CA ALA A 417 3.11 13.51 -13.87
C ALA A 417 4.52 13.95 -13.45
N ASN A 418 5.56 13.31 -13.99
CA ASN A 418 6.96 13.67 -13.70
C ASN A 418 7.30 15.11 -14.16
N ARG A 419 6.79 15.55 -15.31
CA ARG A 419 6.93 16.94 -15.78
C ARG A 419 6.27 17.94 -14.84
N LEU A 420 5.07 17.62 -14.35
CA LEU A 420 4.36 18.47 -13.38
C LEU A 420 5.10 18.57 -12.05
N THR A 421 5.65 17.45 -11.53
CA THR A 421 6.51 17.47 -10.34
C THR A 421 7.69 18.41 -10.55
N GLN A 422 8.41 18.28 -11.66
CA GLN A 422 9.57 19.14 -11.97
C GLN A 422 9.19 20.62 -12.11
N GLU A 423 8.04 20.93 -12.72
CA GLU A 423 7.56 22.31 -12.85
C GLU A 423 7.21 22.93 -11.49
N MET A 424 6.51 22.17 -10.63
CA MET A 424 6.16 22.62 -9.28
C MET A 424 7.41 22.84 -8.41
N GLN A 425 8.42 21.99 -8.54
CA GLN A 425 9.72 22.16 -7.88
C GLN A 425 10.39 23.47 -8.28
N ARG A 426 10.43 23.80 -9.58
CA ARG A 426 11.01 25.06 -10.08
C ARG A 426 10.25 26.30 -9.60
N ARG A 427 8.92 26.24 -9.51
CA ARG A 427 8.10 27.33 -8.96
C ARG A 427 8.35 27.53 -7.46
N GLY A 428 8.57 26.45 -6.71
CA GLY A 428 8.95 26.52 -5.29
C GLY A 428 10.29 27.23 -5.07
N SER A 429 11.31 26.89 -5.88
CA SER A 429 12.65 27.48 -5.80
C SER A 429 12.72 28.96 -6.18
N SER A 430 11.83 29.45 -7.06
CA SER A 430 11.78 30.86 -7.48
C SER A 430 11.06 31.80 -6.50
N SER A 431 10.37 31.25 -5.48
CA SER A 431 9.75 32.04 -4.40
C SER A 431 10.71 32.38 -3.24
N GLY A 432 11.93 31.82 -3.24
CA GLY A 432 13.03 32.27 -2.39
C GLY A 432 13.85 33.32 -3.14
N LEU A 433 13.85 34.55 -2.64
CA LEU A 433 14.69 35.71 -3.01
C LEU A 433 15.72 35.48 -4.14
N LEU A 434 15.60 36.30 -5.20
CA LEU A 434 16.67 36.59 -6.16
C LEU A 434 17.97 36.98 -5.41
N SER A 435 18.87 36.01 -5.23
CA SER A 435 20.27 36.30 -4.93
C SER A 435 20.94 36.72 -6.24
N PRO A 436 21.71 37.83 -6.28
CA PRO A 436 22.36 38.26 -7.52
C PRO A 436 23.44 37.25 -7.92
N LEU A 437 23.38 36.80 -9.18
CA LEU A 437 24.45 36.21 -9.98
C LEU A 437 25.73 35.83 -9.20
N ALA A 438 25.77 34.60 -8.68
CA ALA A 438 27.02 33.94 -8.32
C ALA A 438 27.26 32.81 -9.33
N ASN A 439 28.41 32.85 -10.00
CA ASN A 439 28.87 31.81 -10.90
C ASN A 439 28.91 30.45 -10.18
N PRO A 440 28.51 29.33 -10.82
CA PRO A 440 28.59 28.02 -10.21
C PRO A 440 30.06 27.58 -10.16
N SER A 441 30.71 27.73 -9.01
CA SER A 441 31.97 27.08 -8.71
C SER A 441 31.67 25.65 -8.24
N SER A 442 32.38 24.66 -8.79
CA SER A 442 32.25 23.24 -8.43
C SER A 442 32.54 22.94 -6.95
N ALA A 443 33.16 23.88 -6.23
CA ALA A 443 33.46 23.76 -4.81
C ALA A 443 32.22 23.89 -3.91
N ASP A 444 31.22 24.71 -4.28
CA ASP A 444 30.01 24.92 -3.46
C ASP A 444 29.08 23.69 -3.47
N HIS A 445 28.97 23.01 -4.62
CA HIS A 445 28.23 21.74 -4.74
C HIS A 445 28.90 20.63 -3.93
N GLN A 446 30.23 20.52 -3.99
CA GLN A 446 30.97 19.53 -3.20
C GLN A 446 30.77 19.75 -1.68
N GLN A 447 30.72 21.02 -1.25
CA GLN A 447 30.56 21.38 0.16
C GLN A 447 29.12 21.17 0.66
N SER A 448 28.10 21.36 -0.19
CA SER A 448 26.70 21.03 0.14
C SER A 448 26.48 19.53 0.25
N ASP A 449 27.10 18.75 -0.65
CA ASP A 449 26.99 17.29 -0.68
C ASP A 449 27.71 16.67 0.53
N ASP A 450 28.89 17.16 0.89
CA ASP A 450 29.59 16.75 2.12
C ASP A 450 28.79 17.05 3.39
N ARG A 451 28.03 18.16 3.40
CA ARG A 451 27.16 18.53 4.53
C ARG A 451 25.92 17.65 4.60
N LEU A 452 25.33 17.30 3.45
CA LEU A 452 24.21 16.36 3.35
C LEU A 452 24.63 14.96 3.80
N ALA A 453 25.78 14.47 3.30
CA ALA A 453 26.36 13.20 3.68
C ALA A 453 26.62 13.11 5.20
N LYS A 454 27.20 14.16 5.80
CA LYS A 454 27.39 14.23 7.26
C LYS A 454 26.08 14.20 8.04
N LYS A 455 25.03 14.88 7.56
CA LYS A 455 23.69 14.84 8.20
C LYS A 455 23.06 13.45 8.12
N LEU A 456 23.15 12.79 6.96
CA LEU A 456 22.66 11.42 6.80
C LEU A 456 23.44 10.46 7.69
N GLN A 457 24.77 10.59 7.75
CA GLN A 457 25.61 9.78 8.63
C GLN A 457 25.29 10.01 10.10
N GLN A 458 25.04 11.26 10.51
CA GLN A 458 24.60 11.59 11.88
C GLN A 458 23.23 10.96 12.17
N LEU A 459 22.25 11.07 11.27
CA LEU A 459 20.93 10.46 11.43
C LEU A 459 21.00 8.93 11.58
N VAL A 460 21.85 8.27 10.80
CA VAL A 460 22.12 6.82 10.88
C VAL A 460 22.78 6.45 12.21
N THR A 461 23.67 7.30 12.72
CA THR A 461 24.43 7.05 13.96
C THR A 461 23.61 7.36 15.22
N GLU A 462 22.70 8.34 15.17
CA GLU A 462 21.85 8.76 16.30
C GLU A 462 20.62 7.85 16.52
N ASN A 463 20.25 7.05 15.51
CA ASN A 463 19.14 6.11 15.59
C ASN A 463 19.58 4.62 15.45
N PRO A 464 20.57 4.12 16.20
CA PRO A 464 20.95 2.72 16.14
C PRO A 464 19.85 1.90 16.83
N GLY A 465 19.04 1.18 16.06
CA GLY A 465 18.05 0.24 16.59
C GLY A 465 16.73 0.84 17.12
N LYS A 466 16.46 2.14 16.89
CA LYS A 466 15.15 2.75 17.17
C LYS A 466 14.75 3.65 15.99
N SER A 467 13.85 3.16 15.13
CA SER A 467 13.33 3.84 13.93
C SER A 467 14.38 4.15 12.84
N ILE A 468 14.98 3.12 12.24
CA ILE A 468 15.76 3.28 11.00
C ILE A 468 14.80 3.20 9.80
N SER A 469 14.63 4.32 9.11
CA SER A 469 14.05 4.35 7.76
C SER A 469 14.93 5.21 6.86
N VAL A 470 16.23 4.88 6.80
CA VAL A 470 17.16 5.47 5.83
C VAL A 470 17.73 4.33 5.01
N PHE A 471 16.89 3.74 4.15
CA PHE A 471 17.20 3.08 2.88
C PHE A 471 15.84 2.83 2.20
N ILE A 472 15.14 3.91 1.83
CA ILE A 472 13.77 3.82 1.33
C ILE A 472 13.84 3.83 -0.20
N ASN A 473 14.03 2.66 -0.82
CA ASN A 473 13.23 2.37 -1.99
C ASN A 473 12.02 1.55 -1.49
N PRO A 474 10.83 2.15 -1.33
CA PRO A 474 9.65 1.45 -0.85
C PRO A 474 9.15 0.36 -1.84
N ASP A 475 9.71 0.35 -3.05
CA ASP A 475 9.44 -0.64 -4.08
C ASP A 475 10.47 -1.78 -4.07
N ASP A 476 11.60 -1.61 -3.35
CA ASP A 476 12.60 -2.67 -3.14
C ASP A 476 12.43 -3.33 -1.77
N VAL A 477 11.89 -4.54 -1.78
CA VAL A 477 11.75 -5.41 -0.60
C VAL A 477 12.80 -6.53 -0.58
N THR A 478 13.72 -6.56 -1.56
CA THR A 478 14.71 -7.64 -1.74
C THR A 478 15.88 -7.56 -0.77
N ARG A 479 16.05 -6.41 -0.10
CA ARG A 479 16.93 -6.26 1.05
C ARG A 479 16.07 -6.24 2.33
N PRO A 480 16.48 -6.89 3.43
CA PRO A 480 15.74 -6.82 4.67
C PRO A 480 15.77 -5.38 5.21
N HIS A 481 14.67 -4.66 5.06
CA HIS A 481 14.55 -3.26 5.48
C HIS A 481 14.02 -3.09 6.92
N PHE A 482 14.07 -4.13 7.76
CA PHE A 482 13.70 -4.04 9.17
C PHE A 482 14.50 -4.97 10.08
N ARG A 483 14.72 -4.50 11.31
CA ARG A 483 15.14 -5.25 12.49
C ARG A 483 14.23 -4.81 13.65
N ILE A 484 13.63 -5.76 14.36
CA ILE A 484 12.89 -5.53 15.62
C ILE A 484 13.52 -6.49 16.65
N ASP A 485 13.91 -5.92 17.78
CA ASP A 485 14.46 -6.54 19.00
C ASP A 485 15.83 -7.24 18.90
N ASP A 486 16.74 -6.80 19.78
CA ASP A 486 18.15 -7.21 19.92
C ASP A 486 18.35 -8.68 20.36
N LYS A 487 17.87 -9.68 19.60
CA LYS A 487 18.31 -11.08 19.77
C LYS A 487 18.41 -11.82 18.44
N PHE A 488 19.58 -12.43 18.22
CA PHE A 488 19.80 -13.44 17.19
C PHE A 488 19.03 -14.71 17.55
N PHE A 489 18.25 -15.23 16.60
CA PHE A 489 18.27 -16.65 16.21
C PHE A 489 18.12 -16.74 14.70
#